data_AF-E1SUX0-F1
#
_entry.id   AF-E1SUX0-F1
#
_cell.length_a   1.000
_cell.length_b   1.000
_cell.length_c   1.000
_cell.angle_alpha   90.00
_cell.angle_beta   90.00
_cell.angle_gamma   90.00
#
_symmetry.space_group_name_H-M   'P 1'
#
loop_
_entity.id
_entity.type
_entity.pdbx_description
1 polymer ?
#
loop_
_entity_poly.entity_id
_entity_poly.type
_entity_poly.pdbx_seq_one_letter_code
_entity_poly.pdbx_strand_id
1 'polypeptide(L)'
;MAKSLSTTALAKRLELPTKTLFERLARAGFLVREAERWCLTEQGRLAGGRNQHSDKFGEYVVWPETLKVPSPEGLLSVSKFSESTGLGRESLLGLLHEIGYLAPAPKGWRVTESGAAAGGVQQADRRNGAPYSLWPAALETDPLFKRALAQALGKDADKESTHGSIASFRAKFDAKYRTLDGHYVRSVAELTIDNWLYLAGLVHAYERPVRETLGQQDETFCSFFLPRGAIYIDYVEGLDADTLAARQSRYRQLGLKLIQLHLADLDNLDEVLPRRLLAFGIEVY
;
A
#
# COMPACT_ATOMS: atom_id res chain seq x y z
N MET A 1 -17.35 33.08 -13.76
CA MET A 1 -16.02 32.43 -13.87
C MET A 1 -15.49 32.18 -12.47
N ALA A 2 -15.01 30.98 -12.15
CA ALA A 2 -14.45 30.71 -10.83
C ALA A 2 -13.18 31.56 -10.63
N LYS A 3 -13.16 32.37 -9.58
CA LYS A 3 -12.03 33.25 -9.25
C LYS A 3 -10.84 32.35 -8.85
N SER A 4 -9.69 32.58 -9.47
CA SER A 4 -8.45 31.88 -9.13
C SER A 4 -7.52 32.84 -8.38
N LEU A 5 -6.85 32.33 -7.36
CA LEU A 5 -5.95 33.08 -6.49
C LEU A 5 -4.52 32.52 -6.63
N SER A 6 -3.53 33.40 -6.68
CA SER A 6 -2.13 32.98 -6.51
C SER A 6 -1.93 32.37 -5.13
N THR A 7 -0.93 31.50 -4.96
CA THR A 7 -0.61 30.91 -3.63
C THR A 7 -0.43 31.98 -2.55
N THR A 8 0.18 33.12 -2.87
CA THR A 8 0.32 34.24 -1.93
C THR A 8 -1.02 34.91 -1.59
N ALA A 9 -1.92 35.09 -2.58
CA ALA A 9 -3.25 35.65 -2.34
C ALA A 9 -4.15 34.68 -1.56
N LEU A 10 -4.02 33.37 -1.83
CA LEU A 10 -4.70 32.32 -1.09
C LEU A 10 -4.22 32.29 0.37
N ALA A 11 -2.91 32.45 0.62
CA ALA A 11 -2.36 32.54 1.98
C ALA A 11 -2.98 33.69 2.77
N LYS A 12 -3.06 34.89 2.16
CA LYS A 12 -3.69 36.06 2.79
C LYS A 12 -5.16 35.82 3.11
N ARG A 13 -5.91 35.22 2.18
CA ARG A 13 -7.33 34.92 2.38
C ARG A 13 -7.55 33.91 3.53
N LEU A 14 -6.65 32.95 3.66
CA LEU A 14 -6.70 31.94 4.73
C LEU A 14 -6.05 32.42 6.04
N GLU A 15 -5.63 33.68 6.13
CA GLU A 15 -4.94 34.26 7.29
C GLU A 15 -3.67 33.47 7.70
N LEU A 16 -3.01 32.82 6.73
CA LEU A 16 -1.80 32.05 6.94
C LEU A 16 -0.55 32.83 6.49
N PRO A 17 0.60 32.67 7.18
CA PRO A 17 1.87 33.13 6.64
C PRO A 17 2.13 32.48 5.28
N THR A 18 2.55 33.27 4.30
CA THR A 18 2.75 32.80 2.91
C THR A 18 3.69 31.60 2.84
N LYS A 19 4.81 31.64 3.58
CA LYS A 19 5.76 30.54 3.68
C LYS A 19 5.09 29.23 4.13
N THR A 20 4.23 29.31 5.14
CA THR A 20 3.49 28.17 5.68
C THR A 20 2.59 27.53 4.63
N LEU A 21 1.88 28.32 3.82
CA LEU A 21 1.02 27.76 2.78
C LEU A 21 1.82 27.07 1.67
N PHE A 22 2.92 27.67 1.21
CA PHE A 22 3.81 27.02 0.23
C PHE A 22 4.36 25.69 0.75
N GLU A 23 4.80 25.65 2.01
CA GLU A 23 5.26 24.41 2.65
C GLU A 23 4.14 23.37 2.76
N ARG A 24 2.91 23.77 3.09
CA ARG A 24 1.75 22.86 3.16
C ARG A 24 1.42 22.25 1.80
N LEU A 25 1.36 23.07 0.74
CA LEU A 25 1.10 22.60 -0.61
C LEU A 25 2.25 21.74 -1.15
N ALA A 26 3.49 22.08 -0.82
CA ALA A 26 4.65 21.26 -1.19
C ALA A 26 4.63 19.89 -0.49
N ARG A 27 4.34 19.86 0.81
CA ARG A 27 4.21 18.62 1.58
C ARG A 27 3.04 17.74 1.12
N ALA A 28 1.96 18.35 0.66
CA ALA A 28 0.83 17.66 0.06
C ALA A 28 1.11 17.13 -1.35
N GLY A 29 2.34 17.29 -1.86
CA GLY A 29 2.70 16.88 -3.21
C GLY A 29 2.10 17.75 -4.30
N PHE A 30 1.45 18.88 -3.98
CA PHE A 30 0.80 19.77 -4.95
C PHE A 30 1.80 20.71 -5.63
N LEU A 31 2.91 21.02 -4.96
CA LEU A 31 4.00 21.84 -5.47
C LEU A 31 5.34 21.14 -5.29
N VAL A 32 6.26 21.35 -6.21
CA VAL A 32 7.67 20.95 -6.08
C VAL A 32 8.57 22.16 -6.29
N ARG A 33 9.72 22.21 -5.63
CA ARG A 33 10.69 23.30 -5.81
C ARG A 33 11.80 22.85 -6.75
N GLU A 34 11.91 23.48 -7.90
CA GLU A 34 12.97 23.25 -8.90
C GLU A 34 13.73 24.54 -9.15
N ALA A 35 15.06 24.52 -9.08
CA ALA A 35 15.93 25.64 -9.49
C ALA A 35 15.39 27.04 -9.08
N GLU A 36 15.03 27.18 -7.79
CA GLU A 36 14.47 28.39 -7.16
C GLU A 36 12.98 28.70 -7.41
N ARG A 37 12.25 27.95 -8.23
CA ARG A 37 10.82 28.18 -8.53
C ARG A 37 9.91 27.07 -7.98
N TRP A 38 8.67 27.43 -7.66
CA TRP A 38 7.61 26.49 -7.30
C TRP A 38 6.87 26.04 -8.57
N CYS A 39 6.97 24.76 -8.89
CA CYS A 39 6.32 24.13 -10.04
C CYS A 39 5.09 23.33 -9.59
N LEU A 40 4.03 23.39 -10.38
CA LEU A 40 2.80 22.63 -10.17
C LEU A 40 2.99 21.16 -10.57
N THR A 41 2.66 20.25 -9.66
CA THR A 41 2.70 18.80 -9.93
C THR A 41 1.38 18.31 -10.56
N GLU A 42 1.34 17.05 -10.97
CA GLU A 42 0.10 16.42 -11.44
C GLU A 42 -0.98 16.33 -10.33
N GLN A 43 -0.59 15.96 -9.11
CA GLN A 43 -1.50 16.02 -7.95
C GLN A 43 -2.03 17.44 -7.70
N GLY A 44 -1.18 18.46 -7.85
CA GLY A 44 -1.61 19.85 -7.76
C GLY A 44 -2.64 20.23 -8.83
N ARG A 45 -2.50 19.73 -10.06
CA ARG A 45 -3.51 19.93 -11.12
C ARG A 45 -4.84 19.24 -10.78
N LEU A 46 -4.80 18.02 -10.26
CA LEU A 46 -5.99 17.30 -9.80
C LEU A 46 -6.70 18.03 -8.66
N ALA A 47 -5.95 18.68 -7.78
CA ALA A 47 -6.47 19.56 -6.74
C ALA A 47 -7.02 20.91 -7.27
N GLY A 48 -7.02 21.12 -8.60
CA GLY A 48 -7.54 22.29 -9.28
C GLY A 48 -6.52 23.40 -9.54
N GLY A 49 -5.24 23.17 -9.21
CA GLY A 49 -4.15 24.09 -9.50
C GLY A 49 -3.93 24.28 -10.99
N ARG A 50 -3.50 25.48 -11.40
CA ARG A 50 -3.17 25.82 -12.80
C ARG A 50 -1.94 26.71 -12.85
N ASN A 51 -1.14 26.57 -13.90
CA ASN A 51 -0.09 27.53 -14.19
C ASN A 51 -0.70 28.77 -14.84
N GLN A 52 -0.21 29.93 -14.46
CA GLN A 52 -0.55 31.22 -15.04
C GLN A 52 0.73 32.01 -15.30
N HIS A 53 0.74 32.82 -16.36
CA HIS A 53 1.87 33.66 -16.72
C HIS A 53 1.57 35.14 -16.42
N SER A 54 2.59 35.87 -15.97
CA SER A 54 2.57 37.34 -15.84
C SER A 54 3.88 37.94 -16.30
N ASP A 55 3.80 39.04 -17.05
CA ASP A 55 4.97 39.79 -17.54
C ASP A 55 5.90 40.29 -16.41
N LYS A 56 5.37 40.44 -15.19
CA LYS A 56 6.12 40.96 -14.03
C LYS A 56 6.74 39.87 -13.15
N PHE A 57 6.17 38.67 -13.13
CA PHE A 57 6.51 37.62 -12.15
C PHE A 57 6.82 36.26 -12.80
N GLY A 58 6.74 36.14 -14.12
CA GLY A 58 6.93 34.88 -14.83
C GLY A 58 5.77 33.92 -14.65
N GLU A 59 6.06 32.62 -14.76
CA GLU A 59 5.08 31.55 -14.57
C GLU A 59 4.89 31.25 -13.08
N TYR A 60 3.64 31.22 -12.61
CA TYR A 60 3.28 30.95 -11.22
C TYR A 60 2.00 30.12 -11.11
N VAL A 61 1.78 29.53 -9.94
CA VAL A 61 0.64 28.64 -9.69
C VAL A 61 -0.54 29.40 -9.08
N VAL A 62 -1.73 29.17 -9.64
CA VAL A 62 -3.00 29.63 -9.11
C VAL A 62 -3.92 28.48 -8.71
N TRP A 63 -4.80 28.77 -7.76
CA TRP A 63 -5.69 27.83 -7.12
C TRP A 63 -7.13 28.34 -7.12
N PRO A 64 -8.15 27.47 -7.14
CA PRO A 64 -9.52 27.88 -6.90
C PRO A 64 -9.67 28.40 -5.46
N GLU A 65 -10.57 29.37 -5.23
CA GLU A 65 -10.88 29.84 -3.86
C GLU A 65 -11.39 28.73 -2.94
N THR A 66 -11.94 27.67 -3.52
CA THR A 66 -12.46 26.48 -2.83
C THR A 66 -11.40 25.42 -2.54
N LEU A 67 -10.11 25.68 -2.82
CA LEU A 67 -9.04 24.73 -2.52
C LEU A 67 -9.03 24.40 -1.02
N LYS A 68 -9.26 23.13 -0.70
CA LYS A 68 -9.05 22.61 0.66
C LYS A 68 -7.56 22.42 0.88
N VAL A 69 -6.91 23.41 1.50
CA VAL A 69 -5.49 23.32 1.84
C VAL A 69 -5.28 22.23 2.90
N PRO A 70 -4.43 21.23 2.64
CA PRO A 70 -4.09 20.23 3.64
C PRO A 70 -3.38 20.92 4.83
N SER A 71 -3.99 20.88 6.01
CA SER A 71 -3.39 21.39 7.24
C SER A 71 -2.67 20.25 7.99
N PRO A 72 -1.44 20.47 8.52
CA PRO A 72 -0.88 19.61 9.54
C PRO A 72 -1.75 19.52 10.80
N GLU A 73 -2.64 20.50 11.04
CA GLU A 73 -3.56 20.52 12.18
C GLU A 73 -4.68 19.47 12.09
N GLY A 74 -4.75 18.71 10.99
CA GLY A 74 -5.66 17.56 10.85
C GLY A 74 -4.96 16.21 10.71
N LEU A 75 -3.63 16.18 10.70
CA LEU A 75 -2.88 14.93 10.61
C LEU A 75 -2.57 14.41 12.02
N LEU A 76 -2.92 13.16 12.26
CA LEU A 76 -2.76 12.47 13.51
C LEU A 76 -1.47 11.65 13.47
N SER A 77 -0.73 11.62 14.58
CA SER A 77 0.32 10.60 14.76
C SER A 77 -0.34 9.23 14.80
N VAL A 78 0.40 8.17 14.48
CA VAL A 78 -0.16 6.81 14.55
C VAL A 78 -0.68 6.49 15.95
N SER A 79 -0.03 6.99 17.00
CA SER A 79 -0.53 6.86 18.38
C SER A 79 -1.93 7.47 18.53
N LYS A 80 -2.12 8.72 18.10
CA LYS A 80 -3.41 9.40 18.21
C LYS A 80 -4.46 8.83 17.26
N PHE A 81 -4.04 8.43 16.06
CA PHE A 81 -4.94 7.81 15.09
C PHE A 81 -5.43 6.44 15.58
N SER A 82 -4.61 5.69 16.31
CA SER A 82 -5.01 4.39 16.85
C SER A 82 -6.22 4.44 17.79
N GLU A 83 -6.40 5.56 18.50
CA GLU A 83 -7.52 5.80 19.42
C GLU A 83 -8.91 5.68 18.77
N SER A 84 -9.05 6.00 17.48
CA SER A 84 -10.32 5.88 16.74
C SER A 84 -10.49 4.55 16.01
N THR A 85 -9.43 3.74 15.89
CA THR A 85 -9.44 2.51 15.09
C THR A 85 -9.80 1.26 15.89
N GLY A 86 -9.65 1.28 17.21
CA GLY A 86 -9.76 0.08 18.06
C GLY A 86 -8.55 -0.86 17.98
N LEU A 87 -7.52 -0.53 17.19
CA LEU A 87 -6.23 -1.22 17.18
C LEU A 87 -5.22 -0.49 18.07
N GLY A 88 -4.30 -1.23 18.68
CA GLY A 88 -3.13 -0.64 19.33
C GLY A 88 -2.17 -0.03 18.30
N ARG A 89 -1.30 0.89 18.75
CA ARG A 89 -0.33 1.59 17.89
C ARG A 89 0.51 0.65 17.01
N GLU A 90 1.07 -0.40 17.60
CA GLU A 90 1.94 -1.34 16.85
C GLU A 90 1.15 -2.16 15.82
N SER A 91 -0.06 -2.61 16.18
CA SER A 91 -0.96 -3.30 15.25
C SER A 91 -1.38 -2.40 14.09
N LEU A 92 -1.63 -1.11 14.35
CA LEU A 92 -1.95 -0.15 13.30
C LEU A 92 -0.75 0.14 12.39
N LEU A 93 0.47 0.22 12.93
CA LEU A 93 1.69 0.31 12.12
C LEU A 93 1.85 -0.92 11.23
N GLY A 94 1.62 -2.12 11.78
CA GLY A 94 1.60 -3.37 11.03
C GLY A 94 0.55 -3.38 9.92
N LEU A 95 -0.66 -2.90 10.21
CA LEU A 95 -1.74 -2.82 9.22
C LEU A 95 -1.40 -1.85 8.07
N LEU A 96 -0.85 -0.68 8.40
CA LEU A 96 -0.40 0.29 7.40
C LEU A 96 0.78 -0.25 6.57
N HIS A 97 1.63 -1.08 7.16
CA HIS A 97 2.66 -1.80 6.43
C HIS A 97 2.07 -2.86 5.49
N GLU A 98 1.11 -3.66 5.97
CA GLU A 98 0.45 -4.73 5.22
C GLU A 98 -0.25 -4.20 3.95
N ILE A 99 -0.91 -3.05 4.03
CA ILE A 99 -1.52 -2.40 2.86
C ILE A 99 -0.52 -1.61 2.00
N GLY A 100 0.76 -1.62 2.36
CA GLY A 100 1.85 -1.03 1.58
C GLY A 100 2.05 0.48 1.79
N TYR A 101 1.39 1.09 2.77
CA TYR A 101 1.51 2.51 3.11
C TYR A 101 2.77 2.83 3.93
N LEU A 102 3.29 1.85 4.67
CA LEU A 102 4.56 1.92 5.38
C LEU A 102 5.53 0.83 4.91
N ALA A 103 6.83 1.12 5.04
CA ALA A 103 7.91 0.17 4.84
C ALA A 103 8.89 0.20 6.03
N PRO A 104 9.56 -0.92 6.35
CA PRO A 104 10.62 -0.94 7.35
C PRO A 104 11.76 0.01 7.00
N ALA A 105 12.35 0.64 8.01
CA ALA A 105 13.52 1.50 7.91
C ALA A 105 14.43 1.31 9.14
N PRO A 106 15.74 1.69 9.07
CA PRO A 106 16.70 1.44 10.15
C PRO A 106 16.30 1.98 11.53
N LYS A 107 15.41 2.98 11.59
CA LYS A 107 14.92 3.59 12.83
C LYS A 107 13.39 3.56 12.94
N GLY A 108 12.74 2.52 12.41
CA GLY A 108 11.29 2.32 12.51
C GLY A 108 10.62 2.23 11.15
N TRP A 109 9.67 3.12 10.88
CA TRP A 109 8.83 3.07 9.69
C TRP A 109 9.08 4.26 8.77
N ARG A 110 8.99 4.00 7.47
CA ARG A 110 9.02 5.01 6.41
C ARG A 110 7.73 4.99 5.60
N VAL A 111 7.16 6.16 5.35
CA VAL A 111 6.02 6.32 4.43
C VAL A 111 6.47 5.98 3.00
N THR A 112 5.72 5.09 2.34
CA THR A 112 5.95 4.71 0.94
C THR A 112 5.35 5.74 -0.01
N GLU A 113 5.60 5.60 -1.31
CA GLU A 113 4.96 6.44 -2.33
C GLU A 113 3.43 6.27 -2.33
N SER A 114 2.94 5.03 -2.21
CA SER A 114 1.51 4.73 -2.06
C SER A 114 0.94 5.32 -0.76
N GLY A 115 1.67 5.21 0.35
CA GLY A 115 1.28 5.84 1.61
C GLY A 115 1.20 7.36 1.53
N ALA A 116 2.13 7.99 0.80
CA ALA A 116 2.10 9.43 0.55
C ALA A 116 0.89 9.82 -0.33
N ALA A 117 0.57 9.01 -1.35
CA ALA A 117 -0.61 9.20 -2.18
C ALA A 117 -1.92 9.08 -1.37
N ALA A 118 -1.94 8.24 -0.33
CA ALA A 118 -3.03 8.14 0.65
C ALA A 118 -3.03 9.27 1.72
N GLY A 119 -2.15 10.27 1.58
CA GLY A 119 -2.06 11.44 2.47
C GLY A 119 -1.12 11.27 3.67
N GLY A 120 -0.37 10.17 3.74
CA GLY A 120 0.65 9.94 4.76
C GLY A 120 1.82 10.91 4.63
N VAL A 121 2.30 11.44 5.76
CA VAL A 121 3.42 12.38 5.78
C VAL A 121 4.52 11.85 6.69
N GLN A 122 5.73 11.72 6.15
CA GLN A 122 6.92 11.40 6.94
C GLN A 122 7.39 12.64 7.71
N GLN A 123 7.64 12.46 9.01
CA GLN A 123 8.30 13.45 9.86
C GLN A 123 9.43 12.82 10.68
N ALA A 124 10.20 13.68 11.35
CA ALA A 124 11.22 13.32 12.31
C ALA A 124 11.03 14.15 13.58
N ASP A 125 11.18 13.51 14.74
CA ASP A 125 11.10 14.19 16.01
C ASP A 125 12.27 15.19 16.14
N ARG A 126 11.95 16.43 16.51
CA ARG A 126 12.94 17.52 16.61
C ARG A 126 13.99 17.30 17.69
N ARG A 127 13.71 16.46 18.70
CA ARG A 127 14.58 16.23 19.85
C ARG A 127 15.60 15.13 19.58
N ASN A 128 15.20 14.03 18.94
CA ASN A 128 16.04 12.84 18.78
C ASN A 128 16.17 12.37 17.32
N GLY A 129 15.51 13.02 16.37
CA GLY A 129 15.56 12.68 14.95
C GLY A 129 14.84 11.37 14.59
N ALA A 130 14.06 10.79 15.50
CA ALA A 130 13.35 9.53 15.25
C ALA A 130 12.25 9.74 14.19
N PRO A 131 12.19 8.90 13.13
CA PRO A 131 11.18 9.04 12.10
C PRO A 131 9.80 8.59 12.61
N TYR A 132 8.75 9.32 12.26
CA TYR A 132 7.36 8.93 12.49
C TYR A 132 6.46 9.37 11.33
N SER A 133 5.33 8.70 11.16
CA SER A 133 4.33 9.04 10.15
C SER A 133 3.14 9.77 10.75
N LEU A 134 2.58 10.71 9.98
CA LEU A 134 1.33 11.40 10.26
C LEU A 134 0.29 11.04 9.19
N TRP A 135 -0.98 10.89 9.60
CA TRP A 135 -2.06 10.43 8.73
C TRP A 135 -3.33 11.28 8.90
N PRO A 136 -4.09 11.56 7.83
CA PRO A 136 -5.36 12.26 7.95
C PRO A 136 -6.41 11.36 8.60
N ALA A 137 -7.29 11.91 9.43
CA ALA A 137 -8.44 11.16 9.97
C ALA A 137 -9.34 10.57 8.86
N ALA A 138 -9.38 11.23 7.69
CA ALA A 138 -10.10 10.75 6.52
C ALA A 138 -9.59 9.39 6.00
N LEU A 139 -8.41 8.92 6.41
CA LEU A 139 -7.91 7.59 6.07
C LEU A 139 -8.88 6.47 6.50
N GLU A 140 -9.72 6.68 7.51
CA GLU A 140 -10.78 5.72 7.90
C GLU A 140 -11.82 5.49 6.78
N THR A 141 -11.94 6.43 5.84
CA THR A 141 -12.84 6.34 4.69
C THR A 141 -12.16 5.77 3.45
N ASP A 142 -10.84 5.60 3.47
CA ASP A 142 -10.09 4.94 2.39
C ASP A 142 -10.53 3.48 2.25
N PRO A 143 -10.98 3.02 1.07
CA PRO A 143 -11.50 1.66 0.90
C PRO A 143 -10.52 0.56 1.30
N LEU A 144 -9.23 0.73 0.98
CA LEU A 144 -8.18 -0.25 1.30
C LEU A 144 -7.99 -0.33 2.82
N PHE A 145 -7.79 0.82 3.47
CA PHE A 145 -7.63 0.88 4.92
C PHE A 145 -8.87 0.35 5.66
N LYS A 146 -10.07 0.74 5.23
CA LYS A 146 -11.33 0.33 5.86
C LYS A 146 -11.53 -1.19 5.81
N ARG A 147 -11.25 -1.83 4.67
CA ARG A 147 -11.34 -3.29 4.53
C ARG A 147 -10.29 -3.97 5.41
N ALA A 148 -9.04 -3.52 5.36
CA ALA A 148 -7.97 -4.09 6.17
C ALA A 148 -8.26 -3.95 7.68
N LEU A 149 -8.78 -2.81 8.11
CA LEU A 149 -9.18 -2.58 9.49
C LEU A 149 -10.36 -3.47 9.92
N ALA A 150 -11.36 -3.65 9.05
CA ALA A 150 -12.48 -4.54 9.33
C ALA A 150 -12.03 -6.00 9.51
N GLN A 151 -11.11 -6.47 8.65
CA GLN A 151 -10.49 -7.79 8.76
C GLN A 151 -9.66 -7.92 10.04
N ALA A 152 -8.81 -6.94 10.35
CA ALA A 152 -7.99 -6.95 11.56
C ALA A 152 -8.80 -6.96 12.86
N LEU A 153 -9.99 -6.35 12.86
CA LEU A 153 -10.93 -6.34 13.98
C LEU A 153 -11.87 -7.56 14.00
N GLY A 154 -11.80 -8.44 13.01
CA GLY A 154 -12.67 -9.61 12.89
C GLY A 154 -14.15 -9.27 12.63
N LYS A 155 -14.47 -8.07 12.14
CA LYS A 155 -15.86 -7.61 11.97
C LYS A 155 -16.67 -8.43 10.95
N ASP A 156 -15.99 -9.09 10.02
CA ASP A 156 -16.60 -9.98 9.02
C ASP A 156 -16.18 -11.45 9.21
N ALA A 157 -15.58 -11.80 10.36
CA ALA A 157 -15.08 -13.15 10.62
C ALA A 157 -16.18 -14.22 10.46
N ASP A 158 -17.42 -13.93 10.87
CA ASP A 158 -18.55 -14.86 10.72
C ASP A 158 -19.05 -15.02 9.28
N LYS A 159 -18.85 -14.03 8.41
CA LYS A 159 -19.22 -14.13 6.98
C LYS A 159 -18.21 -14.94 6.19
N GLU A 160 -16.94 -14.87 6.58
CA GLU A 160 -15.84 -15.66 6.02
C GLU A 160 -15.65 -17.00 6.76
N SER A 161 -16.39 -17.22 7.86
CA SER A 161 -16.33 -18.44 8.67
C SER A 161 -16.89 -19.63 7.91
N THR A 162 -16.04 -20.62 7.69
CA THR A 162 -16.40 -21.95 7.18
C THR A 162 -17.05 -22.85 8.24
N HIS A 163 -17.29 -22.35 9.46
CA HIS A 163 -17.75 -23.18 10.57
C HIS A 163 -19.20 -23.68 10.43
N GLY A 164 -20.07 -22.93 9.72
CA GLY A 164 -21.41 -23.40 9.35
C GLY A 164 -21.43 -24.39 8.18
N SER A 165 -20.29 -24.60 7.54
CA SER A 165 -20.16 -25.36 6.30
C SER A 165 -19.05 -26.42 6.35
N ILE A 166 -18.52 -26.82 7.51
CA ILE A 166 -17.47 -27.87 7.52
C ILE A 166 -17.92 -29.14 6.77
N ALA A 167 -19.21 -29.50 6.83
CA ALA A 167 -19.76 -30.62 6.06
C ALA A 167 -20.08 -30.26 4.59
N SER A 168 -20.54 -29.05 4.29
CA SER A 168 -20.97 -28.64 2.94
C SER A 168 -19.84 -28.03 2.09
N PHE A 169 -18.83 -27.42 2.70
CA PHE A 169 -17.60 -26.89 2.11
C PHE A 169 -16.64 -28.03 1.77
N ARG A 170 -16.47 -29.02 2.67
CA ARG A 170 -15.76 -30.28 2.37
C ARG A 170 -16.42 -31.07 1.22
N ALA A 171 -17.72 -30.90 1.02
CA ALA A 171 -18.47 -31.58 -0.03
C ALA A 171 -18.58 -30.81 -1.35
N LYS A 172 -18.23 -29.50 -1.42
CA LYS A 172 -18.42 -28.67 -2.63
C LYS A 172 -17.20 -27.89 -3.13
N PHE A 173 -16.14 -27.68 -2.34
CA PHE A 173 -14.99 -26.87 -2.79
C PHE A 173 -13.63 -27.56 -2.56
N ASP A 174 -12.75 -27.38 -3.55
CA ASP A 174 -11.57 -28.18 -3.89
C ASP A 174 -10.34 -28.00 -2.98
N ALA A 175 -10.44 -27.36 -1.82
CA ALA A 175 -9.33 -27.18 -0.88
C ALA A 175 -9.14 -28.42 0.01
N LYS A 176 -8.53 -29.46 -0.57
CA LYS A 176 -8.44 -30.81 0.03
C LYS A 176 -7.27 -30.99 0.99
N TYR A 177 -6.21 -30.20 0.84
CA TYR A 177 -4.92 -30.52 1.43
C TYR A 177 -4.59 -29.55 2.56
N ARG A 178 -4.35 -30.09 3.76
CA ARG A 178 -3.94 -29.32 4.92
C ARG A 178 -2.42 -29.25 4.99
N THR A 179 -1.88 -28.05 5.12
CA THR A 179 -0.44 -27.79 5.20
C THR A 179 0.06 -27.86 6.65
N LEU A 180 1.38 -27.76 6.84
CA LEU A 180 2.03 -27.84 8.15
C LEU A 180 1.69 -26.66 9.06
N ASP A 181 1.52 -25.46 8.51
CA ASP A 181 1.17 -24.25 9.27
C ASP A 181 -0.35 -24.09 9.50
N GLY A 182 -1.15 -24.93 8.84
CA GLY A 182 -2.58 -25.04 9.04
C GLY A 182 -3.45 -24.46 7.93
N HIS A 183 -2.87 -23.94 6.84
CA HIS A 183 -3.64 -23.57 5.66
C HIS A 183 -4.33 -24.77 5.00
N TYR A 184 -5.38 -24.48 4.24
CA TYR A 184 -6.02 -25.43 3.33
C TYR A 184 -5.81 -24.94 1.90
N VAL A 185 -5.18 -25.77 1.08
CA VAL A 185 -4.82 -25.43 -0.30
C VAL A 185 -5.52 -26.34 -1.30
N ARG A 186 -5.64 -25.86 -2.54
CA ARG A 186 -6.37 -26.56 -3.63
C ARG A 186 -5.57 -27.64 -4.33
N SER A 187 -4.23 -27.63 -4.26
CA SER A 187 -3.36 -28.59 -4.96
C SER A 187 -2.22 -29.13 -4.10
N VAL A 188 -1.70 -30.31 -4.47
CA VAL A 188 -0.50 -30.91 -3.84
C VAL A 188 0.74 -30.05 -4.11
N ALA A 189 0.78 -29.38 -5.28
CA ALA A 189 1.84 -28.44 -5.62
C ALA A 189 1.89 -27.25 -4.65
N GLU A 190 0.75 -26.62 -4.38
CA GLU A 190 0.66 -25.53 -3.40
C GLU A 190 0.95 -26.03 -1.99
N LEU A 191 0.54 -27.25 -1.62
CA LEU A 191 0.92 -27.83 -0.32
C LEU A 191 2.44 -27.96 -0.19
N THR A 192 3.11 -28.35 -1.27
CA THR A 192 4.57 -28.51 -1.29
C THR A 192 5.26 -27.16 -1.14
N ILE A 193 4.77 -26.13 -1.84
CA ILE A 193 5.30 -24.76 -1.75
C ILE A 193 5.05 -24.16 -0.36
N ASP A 194 3.83 -24.27 0.17
CA ASP A 194 3.44 -23.76 1.50
C ASP A 194 4.30 -24.38 2.60
N ASN A 195 4.41 -25.71 2.61
CA ASN A 195 5.24 -26.43 3.57
C ASN A 195 6.71 -26.01 3.48
N TRP A 196 7.22 -25.77 2.26
CA TRP A 196 8.58 -25.24 2.09
C TRP A 196 8.73 -23.85 2.71
N LEU A 197 7.80 -22.93 2.44
CA LEU A 197 7.81 -21.58 3.01
C LEU A 197 7.76 -21.61 4.55
N TYR A 198 6.93 -22.48 5.11
CA TYR A 198 6.83 -22.68 6.55
C TYR A 198 8.11 -23.22 7.17
N LEU A 199 8.69 -24.29 6.58
CA LEU A 199 9.94 -24.89 7.07
C LEU A 199 11.13 -23.93 6.96
N ALA A 200 11.13 -23.06 5.94
CA ALA A 200 12.08 -21.97 5.76
C ALA A 200 11.91 -20.81 6.78
N GLY A 201 10.89 -20.87 7.65
CA GLY A 201 10.60 -19.82 8.62
C GLY A 201 10.07 -18.53 7.99
N LEU A 202 9.52 -18.61 6.77
CA LEU A 202 8.99 -17.46 6.05
C LEU A 202 7.51 -17.28 6.41
N VAL A 203 7.21 -16.15 7.05
CA VAL A 203 5.83 -15.70 7.22
C VAL A 203 5.23 -15.46 5.84
N HIS A 204 4.08 -16.09 5.57
CA HIS A 204 3.39 -15.98 4.31
C HIS A 204 1.87 -16.00 4.50
N ALA A 205 1.15 -15.51 3.50
CA ALA A 205 -0.30 -15.60 3.39
C ALA A 205 -0.68 -16.40 2.14
N TYR A 206 -1.72 -17.23 2.24
CA TYR A 206 -2.28 -17.99 1.12
C TYR A 206 -3.47 -17.26 0.48
N GLU A 207 -3.60 -17.35 -0.85
CA GLU A 207 -4.71 -16.75 -1.62
C GLU A 207 -4.96 -15.27 -1.28
N ARG A 208 -3.88 -14.49 -1.20
CA ARG A 208 -3.98 -13.06 -0.91
C ARG A 208 -4.35 -12.27 -2.16
N PRO A 209 -5.29 -11.32 -2.09
CA PRO A 209 -5.53 -10.40 -3.19
C PRO A 209 -4.32 -9.48 -3.43
N VAL A 210 -4.02 -9.24 -4.70
CA VAL A 210 -3.02 -8.27 -5.13
C VAL A 210 -3.51 -6.88 -4.76
N ARG A 211 -2.69 -6.13 -4.03
CA ARG A 211 -3.08 -4.90 -3.33
C ARG A 211 -3.71 -3.85 -4.27
N GLU A 212 -3.21 -3.71 -5.50
CA GLU A 212 -3.72 -2.74 -6.49
C GLU A 212 -5.03 -3.16 -7.13
N THR A 213 -5.43 -4.43 -6.99
CA THR A 213 -6.69 -4.96 -7.51
C THR A 213 -7.77 -5.06 -6.44
N LEU A 214 -7.41 -4.77 -5.18
CA LEU A 214 -8.27 -4.93 -4.03
C LEU A 214 -9.52 -4.03 -4.17
N GLY A 215 -10.71 -4.63 -4.13
CA GLY A 215 -11.98 -3.89 -4.24
C GLY A 215 -12.39 -3.50 -5.66
N GLN A 216 -11.65 -3.94 -6.68
CA GLN A 216 -12.09 -3.87 -8.08
C GLN A 216 -12.96 -5.09 -8.42
N GLN A 217 -13.73 -5.02 -9.51
CA GLN A 217 -14.51 -6.17 -9.99
C GLN A 217 -13.58 -7.35 -10.39
N ASP A 218 -12.39 -7.03 -10.90
CA ASP A 218 -11.38 -8.02 -11.34
C ASP A 218 -10.25 -8.19 -10.28
N GLU A 219 -10.64 -8.46 -9.03
CA GLU A 219 -9.71 -8.73 -7.93
C GLU A 219 -8.88 -9.98 -8.26
N THR A 220 -7.55 -9.81 -8.29
CA THR A 220 -6.61 -10.88 -8.66
C THR A 220 -5.97 -11.43 -7.40
N PHE A 221 -5.93 -12.75 -7.25
CA PHE A 221 -5.34 -13.42 -6.10
C PHE A 221 -4.00 -14.05 -6.47
N CYS A 222 -2.99 -13.87 -5.63
CA CYS A 222 -1.74 -14.61 -5.74
C CYS A 222 -1.78 -15.91 -4.94
N SER A 223 -0.97 -16.90 -5.32
CA SER A 223 -0.90 -18.16 -4.56
C SER A 223 -0.38 -17.93 -3.15
N PHE A 224 0.74 -17.22 -3.02
CA PHE A 224 1.31 -16.86 -1.73
C PHE A 224 1.83 -15.42 -1.72
N PHE A 225 1.79 -14.77 -0.57
CA PHE A 225 2.39 -13.46 -0.35
C PHE A 225 3.31 -13.48 0.84
N LEU A 226 4.53 -12.95 0.68
CA LEU A 226 5.48 -12.75 1.76
C LEU A 226 5.45 -11.27 2.17
N PRO A 227 4.95 -10.95 3.38
CA PRO A 227 4.94 -9.58 3.89
C PRO A 227 6.34 -9.00 3.97
N ARG A 228 7.30 -9.82 4.42
CA ARG A 228 8.72 -9.46 4.36
C ARG A 228 9.12 -9.30 2.90
N GLY A 229 9.47 -8.07 2.53
CA GLY A 229 9.90 -7.74 1.16
C GLY A 229 8.77 -7.44 0.18
N ALA A 230 7.49 -7.60 0.57
CA ALA A 230 6.30 -7.44 -0.27
C ALA A 230 6.40 -8.22 -1.58
N ILE A 231 6.60 -9.54 -1.46
CA ILE A 231 6.81 -10.46 -2.58
C ILE A 231 5.56 -11.29 -2.82
N TYR A 232 5.15 -11.35 -4.08
CA TYR A 232 4.05 -12.19 -4.55
C TYR A 232 4.65 -13.47 -5.16
N ILE A 233 4.13 -14.63 -4.77
CA ILE A 233 4.42 -15.91 -5.41
C ILE A 233 3.16 -16.37 -6.13
N ASP A 234 3.28 -16.60 -7.43
CA ASP A 234 2.23 -17.22 -8.24
C ASP A 234 2.68 -18.61 -8.70
N TYR A 235 2.01 -19.65 -8.20
CA TYR A 235 2.07 -20.97 -8.81
C TYR A 235 1.05 -21.03 -9.96
N VAL A 236 1.56 -21.21 -11.18
CA VAL A 236 0.76 -21.17 -12.40
C VAL A 236 0.83 -22.51 -13.12
N GLU A 237 -0.31 -23.19 -13.14
CA GLU A 237 -0.49 -24.45 -13.87
C GLU A 237 -1.72 -24.32 -14.78
N GLY A 238 -1.60 -24.79 -16.02
CA GLY A 238 -2.73 -24.84 -16.96
C GLY A 238 -3.20 -23.50 -17.53
N LEU A 239 -2.49 -22.40 -17.30
CA LEU A 239 -2.74 -21.12 -17.99
C LEU A 239 -2.11 -21.12 -19.38
N ASP A 240 -2.81 -20.57 -20.36
CA ASP A 240 -2.24 -20.31 -21.69
C ASP A 240 -1.17 -19.20 -21.65
N ALA A 241 -0.33 -19.17 -22.68
CA ALA A 241 0.80 -18.25 -22.74
C ALA A 241 0.38 -16.77 -22.73
N ASP A 242 -0.76 -16.43 -23.34
CA ASP A 242 -1.23 -15.04 -23.43
C ASP A 242 -1.73 -14.55 -22.07
N THR A 243 -2.53 -15.37 -21.38
CA THR A 243 -2.99 -15.09 -20.01
C THR A 243 -1.81 -14.95 -19.04
N LEU A 244 -0.81 -15.82 -19.19
CA LEU A 244 0.40 -15.76 -18.38
C LEU A 244 1.19 -14.47 -18.59
N ALA A 245 1.40 -14.09 -19.85
CA ALA A 245 2.11 -12.88 -20.23
C ALA A 245 1.36 -11.62 -19.78
N ALA A 246 0.03 -11.60 -19.90
CA ALA A 246 -0.81 -10.51 -19.41
C ALA A 246 -0.68 -10.35 -17.89
N ARG A 247 -0.73 -11.46 -17.15
CA ARG A 247 -0.56 -11.46 -15.69
C ARG A 247 0.82 -10.94 -15.28
N GLN A 248 1.90 -11.46 -15.86
CA GLN A 248 3.26 -10.96 -15.61
C GLN A 248 3.39 -9.46 -15.93
N SER A 249 2.82 -9.02 -17.05
CA SER A 249 2.87 -7.62 -17.48
C SER A 249 2.16 -6.72 -16.47
N ARG A 250 1.03 -7.16 -15.91
CA ARG A 250 0.32 -6.43 -14.85
C ARG A 250 1.20 -6.22 -13.61
N TYR A 251 1.86 -7.27 -13.10
CA TYR A 251 2.78 -7.12 -11.96
C TYR A 251 3.93 -6.16 -12.26
N ARG A 252 4.52 -6.24 -13.47
CA ARG A 252 5.60 -5.33 -13.90
C ARG A 252 5.15 -3.88 -13.99
N GLN A 253 3.98 -3.62 -14.59
CA GLN A 253 3.41 -2.27 -14.71
C GLN A 253 3.16 -1.63 -13.34
N LEU A 254 2.76 -2.45 -12.36
CA LEU A 254 2.49 -2.01 -10.99
C LEU A 254 3.77 -1.94 -10.12
N GLY A 255 4.94 -2.30 -10.65
CA GLY A 255 6.20 -2.31 -9.90
C GLY A 255 6.21 -3.34 -8.76
N LEU A 256 5.46 -4.42 -8.88
CA LEU A 256 5.36 -5.48 -7.88
C LEU A 256 6.46 -6.54 -8.04
N LYS A 257 6.93 -7.08 -6.92
CA LYS A 257 7.91 -8.17 -6.90
C LYS A 257 7.18 -9.50 -7.04
N LEU A 258 7.38 -10.17 -8.18
CA LEU A 258 6.75 -11.44 -8.50
C LEU A 258 7.80 -12.55 -8.60
N ILE A 259 7.54 -13.67 -7.92
CA ILE A 259 8.18 -14.97 -8.14
C ILE A 259 7.13 -15.88 -8.77
N GLN A 260 7.43 -16.46 -9.92
CA GLN A 260 6.48 -17.28 -10.64
C GLN A 260 6.93 -18.73 -10.70
N LEU A 261 6.21 -19.63 -10.07
CA LEU A 261 6.57 -21.05 -10.02
C LEU A 261 5.77 -21.85 -11.04
N HIS A 262 6.43 -22.83 -11.64
CA HIS A 262 5.84 -23.82 -12.53
C HIS A 262 5.98 -25.22 -11.94
N LEU A 263 5.28 -26.20 -12.50
CA LEU A 263 5.34 -27.60 -12.06
C LEU A 263 6.79 -28.13 -11.98
N ALA A 264 7.62 -27.80 -12.97
CA ALA A 264 9.03 -28.22 -13.02
C ALA A 264 9.91 -27.57 -11.93
N ASP A 265 9.50 -26.45 -11.34
CA ASP A 265 10.24 -25.84 -10.22
C ASP A 265 10.06 -26.64 -8.92
N LEU A 266 9.00 -27.44 -8.80
CA LEU A 266 8.68 -28.20 -7.57
C LEU A 266 9.71 -29.27 -7.23
N ASP A 267 10.35 -29.85 -8.25
CA ASP A 267 11.36 -30.89 -8.07
C ASP A 267 12.64 -30.35 -7.39
N ASN A 268 12.86 -29.03 -7.42
CA ASN A 268 14.09 -28.37 -6.93
C ASN A 268 13.79 -27.09 -6.14
N LEU A 269 12.75 -27.06 -5.31
CA LEU A 269 12.39 -25.85 -4.54
C LEU A 269 13.53 -25.33 -3.67
N ASP A 270 14.34 -26.22 -3.09
CA ASP A 270 15.51 -25.87 -2.26
C ASP A 270 16.60 -25.10 -3.02
N GLU A 271 16.62 -25.17 -4.36
CA GLU A 271 17.51 -24.35 -5.18
C GLU A 271 16.77 -23.13 -5.76
N VAL A 272 15.55 -23.36 -6.25
CA VAL A 272 14.79 -22.35 -7.00
C VAL A 272 14.35 -21.20 -6.10
N LEU A 273 13.75 -21.49 -4.94
CA LEU A 273 13.17 -20.46 -4.08
C LEU A 273 14.23 -19.60 -3.39
N PRO A 274 15.28 -20.15 -2.74
CA PRO A 274 16.32 -19.33 -2.12
C PRO A 274 16.98 -18.38 -3.13
N ARG A 275 17.32 -18.88 -4.33
CA ARG A 275 17.90 -18.05 -5.39
C ARG A 275 17.00 -16.90 -5.82
N ARG A 276 15.69 -17.14 -5.99
CA ARG A 276 14.72 -16.12 -6.43
C ARG A 276 14.38 -15.14 -5.31
N LEU A 277 14.33 -15.60 -4.07
CA LEU A 277 14.13 -14.77 -2.89
C LEU A 277 15.34 -13.85 -2.64
N LEU A 278 16.56 -14.33 -2.87
CA LEU A 278 17.79 -13.56 -2.75
C LEU A 278 17.81 -12.36 -3.71
N ALA A 279 17.27 -12.50 -4.93
CA ALA A 279 17.13 -11.39 -5.88
C ALA A 279 16.26 -10.24 -5.34
N PHE A 280 15.43 -10.50 -4.33
CA PHE A 280 14.62 -9.50 -3.62
C PHE A 280 15.15 -9.15 -2.23
N GLY A 281 16.37 -9.62 -1.88
CA GLY A 281 17.03 -9.35 -0.60
C GLY A 281 16.49 -10.19 0.55
N ILE A 282 15.91 -11.35 0.27
CA ILE A 282 15.50 -12.32 1.29
C ILE A 282 16.45 -13.50 1.25
N GLU A 283 17.26 -13.63 2.30
CA GLU A 283 18.13 -14.78 2.52
C GLU A 283 17.36 -15.85 3.31
N VAL A 284 17.56 -17.10 2.88
CA VAL A 284 16.99 -18.30 3.49
C VAL A 284 18.15 -19.30 3.57
N TYR A 285 18.51 -19.67 4.80
CA TYR A 285 19.68 -20.49 5.16
C TYR A 285 21.05 -19.87 4.89
#